data_AF-A0A139CVZ5-F1
#
_entry.id   AF-A0A139CVZ5-F1
#
_cell.length_a   1.000
_cell.length_b   1.000
_cell.length_c   1.000
_cell.angle_alpha   90.00
_cell.angle_beta   90.00
_cell.angle_gamma   90.00
#
_symmetry.space_group_name_H-M   'P 1'
#
loop_
_entity.id
_entity.type
_entity.pdbx_description
1 polymer ?
#
loop_
_entity_poly.entity_id
_entity_poly.type
_entity_poly.pdbx_seq_one_letter_code
_entity_poly.pdbx_strand_id
1 'polypeptide(L)' 'MQLKAGDILTGTVLEVKEKTAVINFGNYALEARVLTDLKVEEKVKVQVKGKYKNTVILKVLKRNYDGEIGENSIDVRV' A
#
# COMPACT_ATOMS: atom_id res chain seq x y z
N MET A 1 14.30 -7.47 -1.81
CA MET A 1 13.71 -6.45 -0.91
C MET A 1 12.73 -7.17 0.01
N GLN A 2 12.96 -7.21 1.33
CA GLN A 2 12.01 -7.83 2.27
C GLN A 2 11.08 -6.74 2.80
N LEU A 3 9.79 -6.86 2.49
CA LEU A 3 8.74 -6.04 3.09
C LEU A 3 8.58 -6.41 4.56
N LYS A 4 8.76 -5.44 5.47
CA LYS A 4 8.54 -5.66 6.90
C LYS A 4 7.15 -5.18 7.31
N ALA A 5 6.58 -5.84 8.32
CA ALA A 5 5.38 -5.32 8.95
C ALA A 5 5.69 -3.95 9.57
N GLY A 6 4.81 -2.98 9.34
CA GLY A 6 4.98 -1.58 9.74
C GLY A 6 5.43 -0.67 8.59
N ASP A 7 6.02 -1.21 7.53
CA ASP A 7 6.46 -0.40 6.38
C ASP A 7 5.29 0.37 5.77
N ILE A 8 5.55 1.63 5.45
CA ILE A 8 4.59 2.49 4.76
C ILE A 8 5.07 2.70 3.34
N LEU A 9 4.23 2.36 2.38
CA LEU A 9 4.50 2.48 0.97
C LEU A 9 3.47 3.37 0.32
N THR A 10 3.90 4.07 -0.73
CA THR A 10 2.99 4.84 -1.59
C THR A 10 3.06 4.23 -2.97
N GLY A 11 1.91 3.92 -3.53
CA GLY A 11 1.82 3.32 -4.85
C GLY A 11 0.56 3.73 -5.58
N THR A 12 0.52 3.37 -6.85
CA THR A 12 -0.64 3.59 -7.73
C THR A 12 -1.30 2.24 -7.98
N VAL A 13 -2.62 2.20 -7.80
CA VAL A 13 -3.41 0.99 -8.07
C VAL A 13 -3.45 0.76 -9.57
N LEU A 14 -2.97 -0.40 -10.02
CA LEU A 14 -3.03 -0.80 -11.43
C LEU A 14 -4.29 -1.61 -11.71
N GLU A 15 -4.66 -2.49 -10.78
CA GLU A 15 -5.79 -3.42 -10.97
C GLU A 15 -6.46 -3.69 -9.63
N VAL A 16 -7.79 -3.78 -9.65
CA VAL A 16 -8.60 -4.11 -8.46
C VAL A 16 -9.39 -5.37 -8.78
N LYS A 17 -9.19 -6.40 -7.95
CA LYS A 17 -9.93 -7.66 -7.96
C LYS A 17 -10.90 -7.69 -6.78
N GLU A 18 -11.76 -8.71 -6.71
CA GLU A 18 -12.78 -8.83 -5.65
C GLU A 18 -12.25 -8.69 -4.21
N LYS A 19 -11.02 -9.16 -3.92
CA LYS A 19 -10.44 -9.13 -2.57
C LYS A 19 -8.99 -8.66 -2.53
N THR A 20 -8.37 -8.43 -3.68
CA THR A 20 -6.96 -8.04 -3.81
C THR A 20 -6.83 -6.89 -4.79
N ALA A 21 -5.74 -6.15 -4.70
CA ALA A 21 -5.39 -5.16 -5.70
C ALA A 21 -3.91 -5.28 -6.04
N VAL A 22 -3.59 -5.00 -7.29
CA VAL A 22 -2.22 -4.86 -7.77
C VAL A 22 -1.84 -3.40 -7.63
N ILE A 23 -0.87 -3.12 -6.76
CA ILE A 23 -0.37 -1.77 -6.51
C ILE A 23 1.06 -1.68 -7.05
N ASN A 24 1.31 -0.68 -7.88
CA ASN A 24 2.63 -0.32 -8.37
C ASN A 24 3.30 0.64 -7.41
N PHE A 25 4.44 0.24 -6.86
CA PHE A 25 5.28 1.06 -5.97
C PHE A 25 6.45 1.73 -6.72
N GLY A 26 6.32 1.89 -8.04
CA GLY A 26 7.32 2.49 -8.92
C GLY A 26 8.34 1.48 -9.42
N ASN A 27 9.08 0.85 -8.49
CA ASN A 27 10.13 -0.12 -8.84
C ASN A 27 9.62 -1.56 -9.01
N TYR A 28 8.44 -1.87 -8.45
CA TYR A 28 7.81 -3.19 -8.54
C TYR A 28 6.31 -3.06 -8.30
N ALA A 29 5.55 -4.00 -8.84
CA ALA A 29 4.13 -4.18 -8.54
C ALA A 29 3.94 -5.37 -7.59
N LEU A 30 2.98 -5.26 -6.68
CA LEU A 30 2.64 -6.32 -5.74
C LEU A 30 1.13 -6.50 -5.69
N GLU A 31 0.68 -7.74 -5.81
CA GLU A 31 -0.69 -8.10 -5.48
C GLU A 31 -0.82 -8.26 -3.96
N ALA A 32 -1.71 -7.48 -3.38
CA ALA A 32 -1.96 -7.47 -1.96
C ALA A 32 -3.44 -7.51 -1.64
N ARG A 33 -3.76 -8.07 -0.47
CA ARG A 33 -5.11 -8.03 0.04
C ARG A 33 -5.40 -6.66 0.60
N VAL A 34 -6.49 -6.06 0.13
CA VAL A 34 -6.95 -4.74 0.56
C VAL A 34 -8.31 -4.90 1.22
N LEU A 35 -8.52 -4.23 2.35
CA LEU A 35 -9.77 -4.29 3.12
C LEU A 35 -10.74 -3.16 2.76
N THR A 36 -10.48 -2.44 1.68
CA THR A 36 -11.29 -1.29 1.24
C THR A 36 -11.34 -1.27 -0.28
N ASP A 37 -12.44 -0.74 -0.81
CA ASP A 37 -12.57 -0.48 -2.23
C ASP A 37 -11.52 0.52 -2.69
N LEU A 38 -10.79 0.13 -3.73
CA LEU A 38 -9.81 0.93 -4.44
C LEU A 38 -10.32 1.20 -5.85
N LYS A 39 -9.82 2.26 -6.47
CA LYS A 39 -10.02 2.53 -7.90
C LYS A 39 -8.73 2.31 -8.66
N VAL A 40 -8.87 1.85 -9.89
CA VAL A 40 -7.75 1.79 -10.84
C VAL A 40 -7.21 3.21 -11.08
N GLU A 41 -5.90 3.34 -11.20
CA GLU A 41 -5.13 4.60 -11.30
C GLU A 41 -5.15 5.48 -10.04
N GLU A 42 -5.74 5.00 -8.93
CA GLU A 42 -5.75 5.73 -7.66
C GLU A 42 -4.38 5.67 -6.97
N LYS A 43 -3.90 6.83 -6.51
CA LYS A 43 -2.70 6.90 -5.63
C LYS A 43 -3.09 6.61 -4.19
N VAL A 44 -2.46 5.59 -3.61
CA VAL A 44 -2.75 5.12 -2.27
C VAL A 44 -1.49 5.06 -1.41
N LYS A 45 -1.64 5.49 -0.16
CA LYS A 45 -0.65 5.27 0.89
C LYS A 45 -1.10 4.07 1.72
N VAL A 46 -0.27 3.05 1.79
CA VAL A 46 -0.59 1.77 2.42
C VAL A 46 0.46 1.40 3.46
N GLN A 47 0.02 0.77 4.54
CA GLN A 47 0.89 0.18 5.55
C GLN A 47 0.88 -1.33 5.42
N VAL A 48 2.07 -1.93 5.39
CA VAL A 48 2.25 -3.38 5.46
C VAL A 48 1.87 -3.85 6.85
N LYS A 49 0.78 -4.61 6.97
CA LYS A 49 0.41 -5.26 8.24
C LYS A 49 1.20 -6.54 8.47
N GLY A 50 1.67 -7.17 7.40
CA GLY A 50 2.46 -8.38 7.44
C GLY A 50 2.15 -9.27 6.23
N LYS A 51 2.58 -10.52 6.32
CA LYS A 51 2.40 -11.53 5.28
C LYS A 51 1.60 -12.70 5.85
N TYR A 52 0.53 -13.09 5.18
CA TYR A 52 -0.29 -14.24 5.54
C TYR A 52 -0.35 -15.22 4.38
N LYS A 53 0.06 -16.48 4.60
CA LYS A 53 0.00 -17.58 3.60
C LYS A 53 0.45 -17.15 2.19
N ASN A 54 1.57 -16.45 2.12
CA ASN A 54 2.19 -15.90 0.91
C ASN A 54 1.60 -14.60 0.33
N THR A 55 0.49 -14.09 0.86
CA THR A 55 -0.10 -12.81 0.46
C THR A 55 0.27 -11.70 1.43
N VAL A 56 0.67 -10.53 0.91
CA VAL A 56 0.90 -9.36 1.74
C VAL A 56 -0.43 -8.69 2.07
N ILE A 57 -0.63 -8.38 3.34
CA ILE A 57 -1.81 -7.65 3.81
C ILE A 57 -1.44 -6.18 3.93
N LEU A 58 -2.12 -5.35 3.15
CA LEU A 58 -1.93 -3.91 3.15
C LEU A 58 -3.15 -3.23 3.77
N LYS A 59 -2.89 -2.32 4.71
CA LYS A 59 -3.90 -1.41 5.23
C LYS A 59 -3.77 -0.07 4.52
N VAL A 60 -4.81 0.36 3.82
CA VAL A 60 -4.84 1.70 3.23
C VAL A 60 -4.92 2.73 4.36
N LEU A 61 -3.95 3.65 4.38
CA LEU A 61 -3.89 4.75 5.34
C LEU A 61 -4.54 6.01 4.75
N LYS A 62 -4.30 6.31 3.47
CA LYS A 62 -4.84 7.51 2.80
C LYS A 62 -5.04 7.24 1.31
N ARG A 63 -6.10 7.81 0.74
CA ARG A 63 -6.50 7.75 -0.69
C ARG A 63 -6.42 9.16 -1.30
N ASN A 64 -6.26 9.26 -2.63
CA ASN A 64 -6.12 10.53 -3.36
C ASN A 64 -5.05 11.47 -2.78
N TYR A 65 -3.82 10.97 -2.67
CA TYR A 65 -2.69 11.79 -2.23
C TYR A 65 -2.20 12.67 -3.39
N ASP A 66 -2.58 13.96 -3.39
CA ASP A 66 -2.23 14.93 -4.45
C ASP A 66 -0.88 15.64 -4.25
N GLY A 67 -0.12 15.29 -3.21
CA GLY A 67 1.27 15.76 -3.07
C GLY A 67 1.50 16.91 -2.10
N GLU A 68 0.69 17.05 -1.05
CA GLU A 68 1.14 17.80 0.12
C GLU A 68 1.82 16.86 1.12
N ILE A 69 3.12 17.06 1.32
CA ILE A 69 3.89 16.53 2.44
C ILE A 69 3.37 17.20 3.73
N GLY A 70 2.13 16.92 4.11
CA GLY A 70 1.56 17.34 5.38
C GLY A 70 1.90 16.31 6.43
N GLU A 71 2.88 16.64 7.27
CA GLU A 71 3.23 16.02 8.55
C GLU A 71 2.58 14.67 8.84
N ASN A 72 3.32 13.57 8.68
CA ASN A 72 3.05 12.38 9.46
C ASN A 72 4.35 11.59 9.59
N SER A 73 5.05 11.91 10.68
CA SER A 73 6.06 11.16 11.41
C SER A 73 6.46 9.84 10.76
N ILE A 74 7.63 9.84 10.14
CA ILE A 74 8.39 8.62 9.89
C ILE A 74 9.07 8.28 11.22
N ASP A 75 8.31 7.73 12.17
CA ASP A 75 8.92 7.08 13.35
C ASP A 75 9.27 5.64 12.94
N VAL A 76 10.40 5.50 12.26
CA VAL A 76 11.15 4.24 12.23
C VAL A 76 12.14 4.34 13.38
N ARG A 77 11.74 3.82 14.54
CA ARG A 77 12.65 3.57 15.65
C ARG A 77 13.47 2.33 15.29
N VAL A 78 14.72 2.53 14.87
CA VAL A 78 15.74 1.47 14.80
C VAL A 78 16.24 1.11 16.19
#